data_AF-A0A3R9VA66-F1
#
_entry.id   AF-A0A3R9VA66-F1
#
_cell.length_a   1.000
_cell.length_b   1.000
_cell.length_c   1.000
_cell.angle_alpha   90.00
_cell.angle_beta   90.00
_cell.angle_gamma   90.00
#
_symmetry.space_group_name_H-M   'P 1'
#
loop_
_entity.id
_entity.type
_entity.pdbx_description
1 polymer ?
#
loop_
_entity_poly.entity_id
_entity_poly.type
_entity_poly.pdbx_seq_one_letter_code
_entity_poly.pdbx_strand_id
1 'polypeptide(L)'
;MLAAMPQPPSAVSRDEPVIRDRGDACPGALRLHAADDGFLARIRIPGGILGADAARLLADAADRLGDGHIDLTSRGNAQLRGLAASCGGELAAVLDRAGLLPAPGHERVRNVVASPLTGLDGRGRADVAPWVARLDRELCAEPAAAALSGRFLFAVDDGRGDVLSLSADVNVLAQGGGRALLWLCTGDGAPGIPGTAGAGGAGSAVAATAGGAGPLDLAGAIGAAAGAGSGAGAAGDGASAAGNGPASADSGGPRAVLVAADDVPRAAVAAALCFLDAARAAGTRAWRVAELPPEHRPRAADLAARLAAAGIPAEVVPLAAPQGSGGPEPLPGVVRGGPGGTAALSVLAPLGRLDTAQWRLLAGLSGGMRLTPWRGVVVPGLAAGAADSALAGLARAGLATAPESPWRSVTACTGRPGCAKALADVRADARAVAARATGPLPVHWSGCERRCGHPRGTAWVDLVATGDGYAVTLAAAGTAGPAHRTVKTSDLAAVLADARRTDVRRTDACRPTSHDAAKK
;
A
#
# COMPACT_ATOMS: atom_id res chain seq x y z
N MET A 1 -5.70 -6.17 64.72
CA MET A 1 -5.44 -7.10 63.60
C MET A 1 -5.74 -6.37 62.29
N LEU A 2 -4.72 -5.78 61.67
CA LEU A 2 -4.80 -5.19 60.33
C LEU A 2 -4.29 -6.25 59.34
N ALA A 3 -5.15 -6.70 58.42
CA ALA A 3 -4.78 -7.60 57.35
C ALA A 3 -4.28 -6.79 56.13
N ALA A 4 -3.08 -7.13 55.67
CA ALA A 4 -2.39 -6.48 54.55
C ALA A 4 -3.08 -6.76 53.20
N MET A 5 -3.21 -5.72 52.39
CA MET A 5 -3.70 -5.80 51.00
C MET A 5 -2.61 -6.35 50.05
N PRO A 6 -2.98 -7.11 49.00
CA PRO A 6 -2.02 -7.59 48.01
C PRO A 6 -1.53 -6.43 47.12
N GLN A 7 -0.21 -6.40 46.88
CA GLN A 7 0.47 -5.40 46.05
C GLN A 7 0.14 -5.59 44.56
N PRO A 8 0.01 -4.51 43.76
CA PRO A 8 -0.10 -4.60 42.31
C PRO A 8 1.21 -5.11 41.68
N PRO A 9 1.16 -5.83 40.55
CA PRO A 9 2.38 -6.35 39.90
C PRO A 9 3.26 -5.19 39.43
N SER A 10 4.55 -5.28 39.76
CA SER A 10 5.57 -4.30 39.40
C SER A 10 5.69 -4.13 37.89
N ALA A 11 5.86 -2.88 37.45
CA ALA A 11 6.14 -2.52 36.06
C ALA A 11 7.31 -3.35 35.51
N VAL A 12 7.02 -4.18 34.50
CA VAL A 12 8.02 -4.97 33.80
C VAL A 12 8.91 -4.03 32.98
N SER A 13 10.21 -4.11 33.24
CA SER A 13 11.29 -3.46 32.48
C SER A 13 11.09 -3.62 30.96
N ARG A 14 11.30 -2.52 30.21
CA ARG A 14 11.06 -2.43 28.76
C ARG A 14 12.25 -2.81 27.87
N ASP A 15 13.30 -3.43 28.40
CA ASP A 15 14.56 -3.67 27.65
C ASP A 15 15.01 -5.14 27.61
N GLU A 16 14.11 -6.07 27.27
CA GLU A 16 14.52 -7.44 26.93
C GLU A 16 13.90 -7.86 25.59
N PRO A 17 14.71 -8.27 24.59
CA PRO A 17 14.19 -8.70 23.31
C PRO A 17 13.37 -9.96 23.51
N VAL A 18 12.05 -9.83 23.37
CA VAL A 18 11.11 -10.97 23.44
C VAL A 18 11.44 -11.94 22.31
N ILE A 19 12.22 -12.97 22.64
CA ILE A 19 12.50 -14.11 21.76
C ILE A 19 11.18 -14.86 21.60
N ARG A 20 10.42 -14.57 20.55
CA ARG A 20 9.18 -15.26 20.20
C ARG A 20 9.51 -16.62 19.60
N ASP A 21 9.49 -17.66 20.43
CA ASP A 21 9.79 -19.03 20.04
C ASP A 21 8.61 -19.80 19.41
N ARG A 22 7.88 -19.14 18.49
CA ARG A 22 6.93 -19.81 17.61
C ARG A 22 7.32 -19.44 16.19
N GLY A 23 7.46 -20.43 15.31
CA GLY A 23 7.72 -20.19 13.88
C GLY A 23 6.71 -19.21 13.27
N ASP A 24 6.93 -18.78 12.02
CA ASP A 24 6.13 -17.71 11.41
C ASP A 24 4.61 -18.01 11.46
N ALA A 25 3.90 -17.24 12.28
CA ALA A 25 2.48 -17.36 12.56
C ALA A 25 1.59 -16.61 11.55
N CYS A 26 2.16 -16.12 10.43
CA CYS A 26 1.38 -15.49 9.37
C CYS A 26 0.28 -16.47 8.87
N PRO A 27 -0.99 -16.05 8.85
CA PRO A 27 -2.07 -16.88 8.34
C PRO A 27 -1.83 -17.25 6.87
N GLY A 28 -2.19 -18.49 6.52
CA GLY A 28 -2.18 -19.02 5.16
C GLY A 28 -3.53 -19.62 4.80
N ALA A 29 -3.62 -20.28 3.64
CA ALA A 29 -4.82 -21.03 3.27
C ALA A 29 -4.80 -22.45 3.84
N LEU A 30 -3.60 -23.02 4.03
CA LEU A 30 -3.43 -24.34 4.65
C LEU A 30 -3.33 -24.29 6.17
N ARG A 31 -2.90 -23.15 6.72
CA ARG A 31 -2.88 -22.90 8.16
C ARG A 31 -3.80 -21.74 8.49
N LEU A 32 -5.04 -22.11 8.80
CA LEU A 32 -6.05 -21.17 9.28
C LEU A 32 -5.61 -20.51 10.59
N HIS A 33 -6.02 -19.27 10.80
CA HIS A 33 -5.74 -18.53 12.02
C HIS A 33 -7.03 -18.28 12.80
N ALA A 34 -7.02 -18.58 14.10
CA ALA A 34 -8.14 -18.31 14.97
C ALA A 34 -8.34 -16.79 15.13
N ALA A 35 -9.57 -16.34 14.89
CA ALA A 35 -10.05 -15.01 15.15
C ALA A 35 -11.36 -15.08 15.95
N ASP A 36 -11.92 -13.93 16.26
CA ASP A 36 -13.10 -13.81 17.13
C ASP A 36 -14.40 -14.13 16.38
N ASP A 37 -14.38 -13.98 15.06
CA ASP A 37 -15.43 -14.36 14.13
C ASP A 37 -15.26 -15.79 13.58
N GLY A 38 -14.45 -16.63 14.22
CA GLY A 38 -14.08 -17.96 13.72
C GLY A 38 -12.68 -17.97 13.13
N PHE A 39 -12.39 -18.85 12.18
CA PHE A 39 -11.08 -18.91 11.55
C PHE A 39 -11.00 -17.98 10.34
N LEU A 40 -9.79 -17.52 10.02
CA LEU A 40 -9.50 -16.78 8.81
C LEU A 40 -8.43 -17.48 7.97
N ALA A 41 -8.58 -17.36 6.65
CA ALA A 41 -7.62 -17.82 5.66
C ALA A 41 -7.15 -16.64 4.82
N ARG A 42 -5.84 -16.57 4.58
CA ARG A 42 -5.28 -15.57 3.67
C ARG A 42 -4.88 -16.23 2.36
N ILE A 43 -5.44 -15.72 1.27
CA ILE A 43 -5.29 -16.29 -0.06
C ILE A 43 -4.35 -15.42 -0.86
N ARG A 44 -3.31 -16.03 -1.44
CA ARG A 44 -2.27 -15.31 -2.17
C ARG A 44 -2.55 -15.34 -3.66
N ILE A 45 -2.55 -14.15 -4.25
CA ILE A 45 -2.90 -13.87 -5.63
C ILE A 45 -1.73 -13.04 -6.17
N PRO A 46 -0.72 -13.69 -6.81
CA PRO A 46 0.45 -12.99 -7.32
C PRO A 46 0.08 -11.81 -8.22
N GLY A 47 0.59 -10.61 -7.88
CA GLY A 47 0.28 -9.36 -8.57
C GLY A 47 -1.16 -8.88 -8.42
N GLY A 48 -1.97 -9.54 -7.58
CA GLY A 48 -3.41 -9.36 -7.50
C GLY A 48 -4.18 -9.84 -8.73
N ILE A 49 -3.53 -10.50 -9.68
CA ILE A 49 -4.12 -10.93 -10.95
C ILE A 49 -4.92 -12.21 -10.73
N LEU A 50 -6.22 -12.13 -10.93
CA LEU A 50 -7.17 -13.21 -10.68
C LEU A 50 -8.04 -13.44 -11.92
N GLY A 51 -8.00 -14.67 -12.45
CA GLY A 51 -8.88 -15.09 -13.54
C GLY A 51 -10.35 -15.16 -13.10
N ALA A 52 -11.28 -15.00 -14.04
CA ALA A 52 -12.71 -14.98 -13.75
C ALA A 52 -13.21 -16.28 -13.07
N ASP A 53 -12.73 -17.45 -13.49
CA ASP A 53 -13.13 -18.73 -12.89
C ASP A 53 -12.62 -18.88 -11.46
N ALA A 54 -11.35 -18.52 -11.22
CA ALA A 54 -10.79 -18.48 -9.87
C ALA A 54 -11.55 -17.49 -8.96
N ALA A 55 -11.96 -16.34 -9.50
CA ALA A 55 -12.78 -15.37 -8.78
C ALA A 55 -14.16 -15.94 -8.42
N ARG A 56 -14.83 -16.67 -9.32
CA ARG A 56 -16.12 -17.33 -9.03
C ARG A 56 -15.98 -18.41 -7.97
N LEU A 57 -14.98 -19.28 -8.09
CA LEU A 57 -14.68 -20.31 -7.10
C LEU A 57 -14.43 -19.71 -5.71
N LEU A 58 -13.75 -18.55 -5.66
CA LEU A 58 -13.51 -17.85 -4.41
C LEU A 58 -14.80 -17.28 -3.79
N ALA A 59 -15.72 -16.75 -4.60
CA ALA A 59 -17.03 -16.32 -4.11
C ALA A 59 -17.83 -17.50 -3.53
N ASP A 60 -17.81 -18.65 -4.21
CA ASP A 60 -18.49 -19.85 -3.73
C ASP A 60 -17.89 -20.38 -2.42
N ALA A 61 -16.56 -20.30 -2.27
CA ALA A 61 -15.89 -20.62 -1.01
C ALA A 61 -16.29 -19.65 0.11
N ALA A 62 -16.36 -18.35 -0.18
CA ALA A 62 -16.75 -17.34 0.80
C ALA A 62 -18.19 -17.54 1.31
N ASP A 63 -19.13 -17.87 0.43
CA ASP A 63 -20.53 -18.15 0.80
C ASP A 63 -20.68 -19.47 1.57
N ARG A 64 -19.99 -20.52 1.12
CA ARG A 64 -20.19 -21.87 1.66
C ARG A 64 -19.42 -22.11 2.95
N LEU A 65 -18.21 -21.57 3.05
CA LEU A 65 -17.27 -21.88 4.13
C LEU A 65 -17.06 -20.71 5.09
N GLY A 66 -17.30 -19.48 4.65
CA GLY A 66 -17.03 -18.26 5.40
C GLY A 66 -18.28 -17.45 5.73
N ASP A 67 -18.09 -16.16 5.92
CA ASP A 67 -19.13 -15.20 6.30
C ASP A 67 -19.81 -14.50 5.10
N GLY A 68 -19.67 -15.04 3.89
CA GLY A 68 -20.20 -14.42 2.67
C GLY A 68 -19.49 -13.13 2.26
N HIS A 69 -18.30 -12.86 2.79
CA HIS A 69 -17.49 -11.69 2.43
C HIS A 69 -16.06 -12.06 2.04
N ILE A 70 -15.46 -11.19 1.23
CA ILE A 70 -14.06 -11.25 0.84
C ILE A 70 -13.40 -9.93 1.22
N ASP A 71 -12.40 -10.00 2.11
CA ASP A 71 -11.59 -8.85 2.50
C ASP A 71 -10.38 -8.70 1.56
N LEU A 72 -10.22 -7.53 0.95
CA LEU A 72 -9.03 -7.11 0.25
C LEU A 72 -7.94 -6.71 1.25
N THR A 73 -6.71 -7.12 0.97
CA THR A 73 -5.56 -6.83 1.84
C THR A 73 -4.70 -5.70 1.27
N SER A 74 -3.86 -5.11 2.12
CA SER A 74 -2.90 -4.06 1.73
C SER A 74 -1.75 -4.55 0.82
N ARG A 75 -1.85 -5.76 0.28
CA ARG A 75 -0.84 -6.43 -0.55
C ARG A 75 -1.46 -7.06 -1.79
N GLY A 76 -2.59 -6.54 -2.27
CA GLY A 76 -3.27 -7.07 -3.47
C GLY A 76 -3.71 -8.53 -3.34
N ASN A 77 -3.91 -9.02 -2.11
CA ASN A 77 -4.38 -10.37 -1.82
C ASN A 77 -5.81 -10.35 -1.24
N ALA A 78 -6.41 -11.52 -1.09
CA ALA A 78 -7.73 -11.70 -0.50
C ALA A 78 -7.67 -12.44 0.85
N GLN A 79 -8.71 -12.31 1.65
CA GLN A 79 -8.88 -13.00 2.92
C GLN A 79 -10.34 -13.42 3.09
N LEU A 80 -10.53 -14.65 3.56
CA LEU A 80 -11.81 -15.18 4.01
C LEU A 80 -11.83 -15.25 5.53
N ARG A 81 -13.01 -14.99 6.11
CA ARG A 81 -13.28 -15.01 7.55
C ARG A 81 -14.54 -15.83 7.81
N GLY A 82 -14.88 -16.05 9.08
CA GLY A 82 -16.06 -16.85 9.42
C GLY A 82 -15.84 -18.35 9.26
N LEU A 83 -14.60 -18.80 9.04
CA LEU A 83 -14.32 -20.18 8.68
C LEU A 83 -14.51 -21.12 9.88
N ALA A 84 -15.12 -22.26 9.65
CA ALA A 84 -15.15 -23.34 10.65
C ALA A 84 -13.76 -23.97 10.80
N ALA A 85 -13.42 -24.45 12.01
CA ALA A 85 -12.13 -25.10 12.27
C ALA A 85 -11.84 -26.30 11.35
N SER A 86 -12.90 -27.00 10.91
CA SER A 86 -12.83 -28.21 10.10
C SER A 86 -12.76 -27.96 8.59
N CYS A 87 -13.01 -26.74 8.10
CA CYS A 87 -13.16 -26.49 6.66
C CYS A 87 -11.82 -26.29 5.92
N GLY A 88 -10.68 -26.38 6.61
CA GLY A 88 -9.36 -26.13 6.02
C GLY A 88 -9.05 -27.03 4.82
N GLY A 89 -9.37 -28.33 4.91
CA GLY A 89 -9.15 -29.27 3.80
C GLY A 89 -10.03 -28.97 2.57
N GLU A 90 -11.30 -28.62 2.80
CA GLU A 90 -12.21 -28.24 1.72
C GLU A 90 -11.79 -26.93 1.06
N LEU A 91 -11.42 -25.92 1.85
CA LEU A 91 -10.90 -24.66 1.33
C LEU A 91 -9.64 -24.88 0.50
N ALA A 92 -8.71 -25.71 0.97
CA ALA A 92 -7.51 -26.07 0.22
C ALA A 92 -7.85 -26.68 -1.14
N ALA A 93 -8.81 -27.59 -1.20
CA ALA A 93 -9.26 -28.22 -2.45
C ALA A 93 -9.93 -27.23 -3.42
N VAL A 94 -10.64 -26.21 -2.92
CA VAL A 94 -11.18 -25.15 -3.77
C VAL A 94 -10.06 -24.27 -4.33
N LEU A 95 -9.09 -23.90 -3.48
CA LEU A 95 -7.98 -23.03 -3.89
C LEU A 95 -7.01 -23.72 -4.84
N ASP A 96 -6.80 -25.02 -4.69
CA ASP A 96 -6.04 -25.85 -5.63
C ASP A 96 -6.69 -25.85 -7.03
N ARG A 97 -8.00 -26.15 -7.10
CA ARG A 97 -8.77 -26.06 -8.35
C ARG A 97 -8.78 -24.65 -8.97
N ALA A 98 -8.69 -23.62 -8.14
CA ALA A 98 -8.61 -22.23 -8.59
C ALA A 98 -7.19 -21.79 -9.02
N GLY A 99 -6.16 -22.66 -8.88
CA GLY A 99 -4.77 -22.32 -9.14
C GLY A 99 -4.15 -21.34 -8.12
N LEU A 100 -4.82 -21.15 -6.98
CA LEU A 100 -4.41 -20.25 -5.90
C LEU A 100 -3.54 -20.95 -4.85
N LEU A 101 -3.37 -22.26 -4.96
CA LEU A 101 -2.53 -23.08 -4.09
C LEU A 101 -1.61 -24.01 -4.93
N PRO A 102 -0.55 -23.49 -5.57
CA PRO A 102 0.26 -24.27 -6.51
C PRO A 102 1.15 -25.33 -5.84
N ALA A 103 1.60 -25.07 -4.60
CA ALA A 103 2.33 -26.02 -3.79
C ALA A 103 2.13 -25.72 -2.29
N PRO A 104 1.90 -26.74 -1.43
CA PRO A 104 1.70 -26.53 0.00
C PRO A 104 2.82 -25.79 0.71
N GLY A 105 4.08 -26.03 0.31
CA GLY A 105 5.25 -25.39 0.92
C GLY A 105 5.45 -23.92 0.53
N HIS A 106 4.83 -23.48 -0.56
CA HIS A 106 5.12 -22.19 -1.19
C HIS A 106 3.96 -21.20 -1.17
N GLU A 107 2.81 -21.55 -0.58
CA GLU A 107 1.66 -20.61 -0.53
C GLU A 107 2.03 -19.24 0.07
N ARG A 108 2.98 -19.21 1.01
CA ARG A 108 3.34 -18.02 1.80
C ARG A 108 4.27 -17.07 1.05
N VAL A 109 5.18 -17.62 0.24
CA VAL A 109 6.20 -16.86 -0.48
C VAL A 109 5.63 -16.08 -1.68
N ARG A 110 4.44 -16.48 -2.15
CA ARG A 110 3.69 -15.86 -3.26
C ARG A 110 3.09 -14.48 -2.94
N ASN A 111 3.65 -13.77 -1.95
CA ASN A 111 3.25 -12.43 -1.59
C ASN A 111 3.92 -11.41 -2.53
N VAL A 112 3.41 -11.36 -3.77
CA VAL A 112 3.89 -10.50 -4.86
C VAL A 112 2.83 -9.44 -5.15
N VAL A 113 3.22 -8.17 -5.16
CA VAL A 113 2.38 -7.04 -5.59
C VAL A 113 2.91 -6.51 -6.92
N ALA A 114 2.02 -6.06 -7.80
CA ALA A 114 2.39 -5.44 -9.06
C ALA A 114 1.56 -4.18 -9.35
N SER A 115 2.06 -3.31 -10.23
CA SER A 115 1.32 -2.12 -10.68
C SER A 115 -0.05 -2.51 -11.26
N PRO A 116 -1.18 -2.12 -10.65
CA PRO A 116 -2.48 -2.65 -11.04
C PRO A 116 -2.91 -2.29 -12.48
N LEU A 117 -2.42 -1.17 -12.99
CA LEU A 117 -2.74 -0.66 -14.33
C LEU A 117 -1.74 -1.12 -15.41
N THR A 118 -0.83 -2.03 -15.09
CA THR A 118 0.18 -2.52 -16.05
C THR A 118 -0.45 -3.03 -17.35
N GLY A 119 -0.01 -2.49 -18.48
CA GLY A 119 -0.55 -2.81 -19.81
C GLY A 119 -1.98 -2.32 -20.11
N LEU A 120 -2.61 -1.49 -19.25
CA LEU A 120 -4.02 -1.10 -19.41
C LEU A 120 -4.26 0.35 -19.86
N ASP A 121 -3.28 1.24 -19.69
CA ASP A 121 -3.44 2.69 -19.92
C ASP A 121 -2.32 3.33 -20.74
N GLY A 122 -1.35 2.53 -21.19
CA GLY A 122 -0.18 3.00 -21.95
C GLY A 122 0.79 3.90 -21.16
N ARG A 123 0.63 4.05 -19.83
CA ARG A 123 1.49 4.91 -19.00
C ARG A 123 2.70 4.17 -18.43
N GLY A 124 2.60 2.85 -18.28
CA GLY A 124 3.71 2.00 -17.85
C GLY A 124 4.80 1.87 -18.91
N ARG A 125 6.02 1.59 -18.48
CA ARG A 125 7.19 1.33 -19.34
C ARG A 125 7.24 -0.10 -19.85
N ALA A 126 6.58 -1.04 -19.18
CA ALA A 126 6.45 -2.43 -19.59
C ALA A 126 5.11 -3.03 -19.11
N ASP A 127 4.64 -4.10 -19.76
CA ASP A 127 3.64 -4.99 -19.14
C ASP A 127 4.36 -5.98 -18.23
N VAL A 128 4.12 -5.89 -16.91
CA VAL A 128 4.77 -6.73 -15.91
C VAL A 128 3.94 -7.94 -15.51
N ALA A 129 2.71 -8.11 -16.03
CA ALA A 129 1.90 -9.29 -15.75
C ALA A 129 2.62 -10.61 -16.13
N PRO A 130 3.32 -10.72 -17.29
CA PRO A 130 4.13 -11.89 -17.61
C PRO A 130 5.30 -12.12 -16.64
N TRP A 131 5.91 -11.05 -16.13
CA TRP A 131 7.00 -11.16 -15.14
C TRP A 131 6.48 -11.70 -13.81
N VAL A 132 5.31 -11.24 -13.35
CA VAL A 132 4.66 -11.76 -12.13
C VAL A 132 4.36 -13.25 -12.28
N ALA A 133 3.74 -13.66 -13.39
CA ALA A 133 3.38 -15.06 -13.63
C ALA A 133 4.63 -15.96 -13.69
N ARG A 134 5.73 -15.48 -14.27
CA ARG A 134 6.99 -16.23 -14.29
C ARG A 134 7.65 -16.24 -12.91
N LEU A 135 7.71 -15.11 -12.21
CA LEU A 135 8.26 -15.03 -10.85
C LEU A 135 7.56 -16.02 -9.92
N ASP A 136 6.23 -16.11 -10.02
CA ASP A 136 5.45 -17.06 -9.25
C ASP A 136 5.89 -18.52 -9.48
N ARG A 137 6.07 -18.91 -10.75
CA ARG A 137 6.56 -20.24 -11.11
C ARG A 137 7.98 -20.49 -10.60
N GLU A 138 8.88 -19.53 -10.78
CA GLU A 138 10.29 -19.65 -10.35
C GLU A 138 10.38 -19.75 -8.82
N LEU A 139 9.56 -19.00 -8.08
CA LEU A 139 9.47 -19.12 -6.62
C LEU A 139 8.97 -20.50 -6.19
N CYS A 140 7.96 -21.05 -6.85
CA CYS A 140 7.45 -22.38 -6.55
C CYS A 140 8.43 -23.51 -6.92
N ALA A 141 9.25 -23.28 -7.95
CA ALA A 141 10.28 -24.23 -8.39
C ALA A 141 11.51 -24.25 -7.48
N GLU A 142 11.76 -23.16 -6.73
CA GLU A 142 12.93 -23.01 -5.84
C GLU A 142 12.62 -23.53 -4.42
N PRO A 143 13.18 -24.67 -3.99
CA PRO A 143 12.88 -25.23 -2.66
C PRO A 143 13.31 -24.32 -1.52
N ALA A 144 14.44 -23.60 -1.65
CA ALA A 144 14.91 -22.72 -0.58
C ALA A 144 13.97 -21.52 -0.33
N ALA A 145 13.22 -21.10 -1.35
CA ALA A 145 12.26 -20.00 -1.24
C ALA A 145 11.09 -20.32 -0.28
N ALA A 146 10.81 -21.61 0.00
CA ALA A 146 9.81 -22.02 0.98
C ALA A 146 10.12 -21.55 2.42
N ALA A 147 11.40 -21.20 2.71
CA ALA A 147 11.80 -20.65 4.01
C ALA A 147 11.39 -19.17 4.19
N LEU A 148 10.93 -18.49 3.14
CA LEU A 148 10.51 -17.09 3.21
C LEU A 148 9.20 -16.96 4.01
N SER A 149 9.19 -15.95 4.89
CA SER A 149 8.01 -15.63 5.68
C SER A 149 6.87 -15.09 4.80
N GLY A 150 5.63 -15.29 5.25
CA GLY A 150 4.45 -14.62 4.66
C GLY A 150 4.45 -13.09 4.83
N ARG A 151 5.44 -12.52 5.55
CA ARG A 151 5.71 -11.08 5.62
C ARG A 151 6.65 -10.58 4.52
N PHE A 152 7.48 -11.44 3.94
CA PHE A 152 8.37 -11.09 2.84
C PHE A 152 7.54 -10.66 1.62
N LEU A 153 7.90 -9.55 0.99
CA LEU A 153 7.10 -8.91 -0.05
C LEU A 153 7.97 -8.61 -1.28
N PHE A 154 7.44 -8.95 -2.45
CA PHE A 154 7.96 -8.51 -3.73
C PHE A 154 7.06 -7.39 -4.28
N ALA A 155 7.64 -6.32 -4.80
CA ALA A 155 6.95 -5.31 -5.59
C ALA A 155 7.49 -5.30 -7.02
N VAL A 156 6.62 -5.50 -8.00
CA VAL A 156 6.94 -5.50 -9.43
C VAL A 156 6.25 -4.32 -10.09
N ASP A 157 6.99 -3.24 -10.26
CA ASP A 157 6.49 -1.96 -10.78
C ASP A 157 6.70 -1.85 -12.29
N ASP A 158 5.67 -1.37 -12.99
CA ASP A 158 5.66 -1.23 -14.44
C ASP A 158 6.43 -0.02 -14.98
N GLY A 159 7.11 0.73 -14.10
CA GLY A 159 7.87 1.93 -14.44
C GLY A 159 7.22 3.23 -13.96
N ARG A 160 6.02 3.16 -13.38
CA ARG A 160 5.24 4.31 -12.88
C ARG A 160 5.51 4.66 -11.41
N GLY A 161 6.08 3.74 -10.64
CA GLY A 161 6.45 3.93 -9.23
C GLY A 161 5.31 3.80 -8.23
N ASP A 162 4.15 3.24 -8.60
CA ASP A 162 2.94 3.22 -7.78
C ASP A 162 3.08 2.28 -6.57
N VAL A 163 3.66 1.11 -6.77
CA VAL A 163 3.82 0.08 -5.73
C VAL A 163 5.11 0.21 -4.92
N LEU A 164 6.03 1.09 -5.34
CA LEU A 164 7.31 1.28 -4.65
C LEU A 164 7.15 1.87 -3.24
N SER A 165 6.07 2.65 -3.02
CA SER A 165 5.72 3.19 -1.70
C SER A 165 5.46 2.11 -0.63
N LEU A 166 5.20 0.86 -1.05
CA LEU A 166 4.97 -0.27 -0.15
C LEU A 166 6.23 -0.75 0.58
N SER A 167 7.43 -0.28 0.17
CA SER A 167 8.71 -0.67 0.76
C SER A 167 8.85 -2.20 0.84
N ALA A 168 8.69 -2.85 -0.32
CA ALA A 168 8.83 -4.30 -0.43
C ALA A 168 10.26 -4.73 -0.14
N ASP A 169 10.47 -5.99 0.24
CA ASP A 169 11.80 -6.52 0.49
C ASP A 169 12.61 -6.59 -0.81
N VAL A 170 11.98 -7.08 -1.89
CA VAL A 170 12.51 -7.05 -3.26
C VAL A 170 11.66 -6.11 -4.08
N ASN A 171 12.29 -5.12 -4.72
CA ASN A 171 11.62 -4.17 -5.58
C ASN A 171 12.18 -4.29 -6.98
N VAL A 172 11.28 -4.27 -7.97
CA VAL A 172 11.58 -4.25 -9.39
C VAL A 172 10.91 -3.01 -9.98
N LEU A 173 11.65 -2.24 -10.78
CA LEU A 173 11.12 -1.09 -11.51
C LEU A 173 11.47 -1.22 -12.99
N ALA A 174 10.47 -1.45 -13.83
CA ALA A 174 10.67 -1.52 -15.27
C ALA A 174 11.28 -0.22 -15.81
N GLN A 175 12.21 -0.35 -16.75
CA GLN A 175 12.87 0.74 -17.45
C GLN A 175 12.54 0.68 -18.94
N GLY A 176 12.84 1.76 -19.67
CA GLY A 176 12.83 1.71 -21.13
C GLY A 176 13.90 0.76 -21.68
N GLY A 177 13.70 0.26 -22.90
CA GLY A 177 14.71 -0.55 -23.60
C GLY A 177 14.87 -1.98 -23.08
N GLY A 178 13.79 -2.60 -22.59
CA GLY A 178 13.77 -4.02 -22.23
C GLY A 178 14.61 -4.37 -21.00
N ARG A 179 14.72 -3.46 -20.03
CA ARG A 179 15.51 -3.62 -18.81
C ARG A 179 14.68 -3.27 -17.58
N ALA A 180 15.16 -3.68 -16.40
CA ALA A 180 14.58 -3.28 -15.12
C ALA A 180 15.64 -3.09 -14.04
N LEU A 181 15.36 -2.17 -13.12
CA LEU A 181 16.13 -2.01 -11.89
C LEU A 181 15.60 -2.98 -10.83
N LEU A 182 16.48 -3.58 -10.05
CA LEU A 182 16.16 -4.45 -8.94
C LEU A 182 16.97 -4.09 -7.71
N TRP A 183 16.34 -4.03 -6.54
CA TRP A 183 17.03 -3.77 -5.26
C TRP A 183 16.32 -4.39 -4.06
N LEU A 184 17.07 -4.55 -2.97
CA LEU A 184 16.58 -4.99 -1.68
C LEU A 184 16.34 -3.79 -0.76
N CYS A 185 15.20 -3.72 -0.07
CA CYS A 185 14.91 -2.61 0.85
C CYS A 185 15.51 -2.85 2.24
N THR A 186 16.52 -2.06 2.61
CA THR A 186 17.27 -2.20 3.87
C THR A 186 16.69 -1.40 5.03
N GLY A 187 15.56 -0.70 4.86
CA GLY A 187 14.91 0.07 5.93
C GLY A 187 15.38 1.52 6.08
N ASP A 188 16.48 1.88 5.42
CA ASP A 188 16.80 3.26 5.11
C ASP A 188 15.85 3.65 3.97
N GLY A 189 15.03 4.69 4.18
CA GLY A 189 13.86 5.00 3.34
C GLY A 189 14.12 4.81 1.84
N ALA A 190 13.15 4.23 1.15
CA ALA A 190 13.24 4.02 -0.30
C ALA A 190 13.73 5.31 -0.98
N PRO A 191 14.71 5.24 -1.89
CA PRO A 191 15.30 6.41 -2.51
C PRO A 191 14.23 7.29 -3.12
N GLY A 192 14.02 8.46 -2.53
CA GLY A 192 13.37 9.61 -3.14
C GLY A 192 12.06 9.32 -3.87
N ILE A 193 11.30 8.28 -3.51
CA ILE A 193 9.90 8.22 -3.90
C ILE A 193 9.29 9.40 -3.14
N PRO A 194 8.73 10.41 -3.82
CA PRO A 194 8.08 11.48 -3.11
C PRO A 194 7.01 10.87 -2.21
N GLY A 195 7.29 10.78 -0.92
CA GLY A 195 6.27 10.81 0.11
C GLY A 195 5.65 12.19 -0.02
N THR A 196 4.68 12.32 -0.92
CA THR A 196 3.74 13.44 -1.07
C THR A 196 4.29 14.77 -0.53
N ALA A 197 5.37 15.30 -1.14
CA ALA A 197 5.62 16.72 -1.05
C ALA A 197 4.44 17.38 -1.78
N GLY A 198 3.60 18.08 -1.01
CA GLY A 198 2.23 18.40 -1.41
C GLY A 198 2.12 18.91 -2.84
N ALA A 199 1.27 18.25 -3.62
CA ALA A 199 0.88 18.72 -4.93
C ALA A 199 0.32 20.14 -4.78
N GLY A 200 1.06 21.11 -5.29
CA GLY A 200 0.59 22.48 -5.46
C GLY A 200 -0.69 22.48 -6.27
N GLY A 201 -1.69 23.20 -5.78
CA GLY A 201 -2.91 23.44 -6.52
C GLY A 201 -2.61 24.23 -7.79
N ALA A 202 -3.02 23.69 -8.93
CA ALA A 202 -3.37 24.49 -10.09
C ALA A 202 -4.90 24.62 -10.06
N GLY A 203 -5.38 25.76 -9.57
CA GLY A 203 -6.79 26.11 -9.64
C GLY A 203 -7.21 26.28 -11.08
N SER A 204 -8.26 25.57 -11.48
CA SER A 204 -9.08 25.96 -12.63
C SER A 204 -10.49 26.17 -12.08
N ALA A 205 -10.85 27.45 -11.96
CA ALA A 205 -12.20 27.87 -11.64
C ALA A 205 -13.09 27.57 -12.85
N VAL A 206 -14.05 26.65 -12.68
CA VAL A 206 -15.20 26.54 -13.56
C VAL A 206 -16.37 27.22 -12.85
N ALA A 207 -16.74 28.38 -13.37
CA ALA A 207 -17.89 29.17 -12.92
C ALA A 207 -19.18 28.39 -13.23
N ALA A 208 -19.98 28.10 -12.20
CA ALA A 208 -21.37 27.71 -12.34
C ALA A 208 -22.25 28.93 -12.06
N THR A 209 -22.97 29.38 -13.08
CA THR A 209 -23.93 30.48 -13.04
C THR A 209 -25.30 29.99 -12.54
N ALA A 210 -25.77 30.53 -11.42
CA ALA A 210 -27.18 30.73 -11.04
C ALA A 210 -27.12 31.57 -9.74
N GLY A 211 -27.74 32.71 -9.52
CA GLY A 211 -28.87 33.38 -10.13
C GLY A 211 -29.71 33.94 -8.97
N GLY A 212 -29.67 35.26 -8.72
CA GLY A 212 -30.72 35.98 -7.99
C GLY A 212 -30.38 36.67 -6.66
N ALA A 213 -30.60 37.99 -6.65
CA ALA A 213 -30.81 38.94 -5.54
C ALA A 213 -29.61 39.45 -4.72
N GLY A 214 -29.12 40.66 -5.07
CA GLY A 214 -28.24 41.51 -4.23
C GLY A 214 -29.03 42.42 -3.27
N PRO A 215 -28.55 43.63 -2.92
CA PRO A 215 -27.19 44.19 -3.02
C PRO A 215 -26.65 44.68 -1.64
N LEU A 216 -25.37 45.06 -1.55
CA LEU A 216 -24.95 46.35 -1.00
C LEU A 216 -23.49 46.64 -1.38
N ASP A 217 -23.34 47.82 -1.97
CA ASP A 217 -22.17 48.48 -2.53
C ASP A 217 -21.33 49.16 -1.44
N LEU A 218 -20.00 49.05 -1.52
CA LEU A 218 -19.12 50.18 -1.20
C LEU A 218 -17.75 50.06 -1.90
N ALA A 219 -17.65 50.77 -3.02
CA ALA A 219 -16.52 51.58 -3.52
C ALA A 219 -15.11 51.42 -2.91
N GLY A 220 -14.10 51.40 -3.80
CA GLY A 220 -12.72 51.75 -3.44
C GLY A 220 -11.67 51.40 -4.49
N ALA A 221 -11.61 52.17 -5.58
CA ALA A 221 -10.58 52.09 -6.64
C ALA A 221 -9.16 52.42 -6.13
N ILE A 222 -8.12 52.00 -6.87
CA ILE A 222 -7.00 52.80 -7.41
C ILE A 222 -6.10 51.90 -8.31
N GLY A 223 -6.09 52.20 -9.61
CA GLY A 223 -4.90 52.65 -10.37
C GLY A 223 -3.71 51.72 -10.66
N ALA A 224 -3.71 51.18 -11.90
CA ALA A 224 -2.67 51.29 -12.95
C ALA A 224 -1.18 50.97 -12.66
N ALA A 225 -0.59 50.08 -13.47
CA ALA A 225 0.19 50.43 -14.68
C ALA A 225 1.25 49.37 -15.07
N ALA A 226 1.38 49.22 -16.39
CA ALA A 226 2.23 48.36 -17.21
C ALA A 226 3.75 48.38 -16.93
N GLY A 227 4.43 47.33 -17.44
CA GLY A 227 5.87 47.37 -17.72
C GLY A 227 6.39 46.06 -18.29
N ALA A 228 6.32 45.90 -19.62
CA ALA A 228 7.00 44.84 -20.37
C ALA A 228 8.50 45.17 -20.53
N GLY A 229 9.35 44.14 -20.56
CA GLY A 229 10.78 44.28 -20.83
C GLY A 229 11.42 42.94 -21.18
N SER A 230 11.44 42.64 -22.48
CA SER A 230 12.19 41.56 -23.12
C SER A 230 13.69 41.85 -23.14
N GLY A 231 14.53 40.83 -22.97
CA GLY A 231 15.97 40.91 -23.20
C GLY A 231 16.58 39.53 -23.44
N ALA A 232 16.83 39.22 -24.71
CA ALA A 232 17.63 38.09 -25.16
C ALA A 232 19.12 38.35 -24.91
N GLY A 233 19.91 37.31 -24.64
CA GLY A 233 21.37 37.39 -24.55
C GLY A 233 21.98 35.99 -24.61
N ALA A 234 22.79 35.77 -25.65
CA ALA A 234 23.26 34.49 -26.13
C ALA A 234 24.50 33.94 -25.40
N ALA A 235 24.69 32.64 -25.65
CA ALA A 235 25.91 31.82 -25.66
C ALA A 235 27.27 32.43 -25.27
N GLY A 236 28.00 31.66 -24.47
CA GLY A 236 29.47 31.71 -24.37
C GLY A 236 30.01 30.31 -24.13
N ASP A 237 30.62 29.74 -25.16
CA ASP A 237 31.40 28.50 -25.11
C ASP A 237 32.65 28.67 -24.25
N GLY A 238 33.07 27.59 -23.59
CA GLY A 238 34.31 27.54 -22.82
C GLY A 238 34.69 26.11 -22.47
N ALA A 239 35.21 25.38 -23.45
CA ALA A 239 35.90 24.12 -23.21
C ALA A 239 37.28 24.37 -22.57
N SER A 240 37.60 23.66 -21.49
CA SER A 240 38.98 23.46 -21.03
C SER A 240 39.12 22.19 -20.17
N ALA A 241 39.62 21.15 -20.84
CA ALA A 241 40.58 20.14 -20.40
C ALA A 241 40.77 19.80 -18.90
N ALA A 242 40.45 18.53 -18.61
CA ALA A 242 41.33 17.52 -18.00
C ALA A 242 42.22 17.91 -16.81
N GLY A 243 41.78 17.51 -15.61
CA GLY A 243 42.63 17.19 -14.47
C GLY A 243 42.35 15.76 -14.01
N ASN A 244 43.24 14.83 -14.34
CA ASN A 244 43.26 13.48 -13.77
C ASN A 244 43.64 13.59 -12.29
N GLY A 245 42.67 13.37 -11.40
CA GLY A 245 42.87 13.13 -9.97
C GLY A 245 42.25 11.77 -9.60
N PRO A 246 42.76 11.09 -8.57
CA PRO A 246 42.51 9.67 -8.35
C PRO A 246 41.03 9.40 -8.04
N ALA A 247 40.49 8.37 -8.67
CA ALA A 247 39.23 7.77 -8.28
C ALA A 247 39.33 7.26 -6.83
N SER A 248 38.32 7.57 -6.02
CA SER A 248 37.60 6.68 -5.08
C SER A 248 37.23 7.37 -3.77
N ALA A 249 36.09 8.07 -3.81
CA ALA A 249 35.13 8.04 -2.72
C ALA A 249 33.82 7.57 -3.36
N ASP A 250 33.38 6.36 -3.01
CA ASP A 250 32.08 5.83 -3.42
C ASP A 250 31.02 6.86 -2.97
N SER A 251 30.36 7.52 -3.91
CA SER A 251 29.28 8.45 -3.63
C SER A 251 28.11 7.63 -3.08
N GLY A 252 28.12 7.43 -1.76
CA GLY A 252 27.35 6.45 -0.98
C GLY A 252 25.83 6.61 -0.96
N GLY A 253 25.22 6.84 -2.12
CA GLY A 253 23.78 6.77 -2.33
C GLY A 253 23.30 5.32 -2.52
N PRO A 254 21.99 5.10 -2.49
CA PRO A 254 21.41 3.78 -2.72
C PRO A 254 21.73 3.26 -4.13
N ARG A 255 21.96 1.96 -4.24
CA ARG A 255 22.37 1.27 -5.48
C ARG A 255 21.34 0.19 -5.84
N ALA A 256 21.19 -0.07 -7.13
CA ALA A 256 20.38 -1.15 -7.67
C ALA A 256 21.18 -1.97 -8.67
N VAL A 257 20.66 -3.15 -9.04
CA VAL A 257 21.17 -3.91 -10.18
C VAL A 257 20.25 -3.71 -11.38
N LEU A 258 20.84 -3.45 -12.54
CA LEU A 258 20.14 -3.37 -13.82
C LEU A 258 20.24 -4.72 -14.53
N VAL A 259 19.09 -5.31 -14.87
CA VAL A 259 19.00 -6.62 -15.54
C VAL A 259 18.12 -6.54 -16.79
N ALA A 260 18.29 -7.49 -17.71
CA ALA A 260 17.40 -7.65 -18.85
C ALA A 260 15.99 -8.07 -18.38
N ALA A 261 14.96 -7.63 -19.11
CA ALA A 261 13.55 -7.95 -18.84
C ALA A 261 13.31 -9.46 -18.67
N ASP A 262 13.93 -10.28 -19.52
CA ASP A 262 13.79 -11.72 -19.49
C ASP A 262 14.44 -12.38 -18.27
N ASP A 263 15.37 -11.69 -17.59
CA ASP A 263 16.02 -12.21 -16.38
C ASP A 263 15.35 -11.72 -15.09
N VAL A 264 14.45 -10.74 -15.15
CA VAL A 264 13.80 -10.13 -13.98
C VAL A 264 13.22 -11.18 -13.00
N PRO A 265 12.44 -12.19 -13.44
CA PRO A 265 11.87 -13.18 -12.53
C PRO A 265 12.94 -13.99 -11.78
N ARG A 266 13.97 -14.47 -12.50
CA ARG A 266 15.07 -15.24 -11.90
C ARG A 266 15.92 -14.37 -10.98
N ALA A 267 16.14 -13.11 -11.35
CA ALA A 267 16.87 -12.14 -10.54
C ALA A 267 16.14 -11.79 -9.23
N ALA A 268 14.81 -11.71 -9.25
CA ALA A 268 14.00 -11.49 -8.05
C ALA A 268 14.04 -12.69 -7.09
N VAL A 269 14.02 -13.93 -7.61
CA VAL A 269 14.26 -15.13 -6.77
C VAL A 269 15.66 -15.07 -6.15
N ALA A 270 16.70 -14.78 -6.95
CA ALA A 270 18.07 -14.64 -6.47
C ALA A 270 18.19 -13.58 -5.35
N ALA A 271 17.50 -12.44 -5.47
CA ALA A 271 17.46 -11.43 -4.42
C ALA A 271 16.82 -11.94 -3.11
N ALA A 272 15.73 -12.70 -3.21
CA ALA A 272 15.10 -13.30 -2.03
C ALA A 272 15.99 -14.35 -1.36
N LEU A 273 16.71 -15.15 -2.14
CA LEU A 273 17.69 -16.08 -1.59
C LEU A 273 18.90 -15.35 -0.97
N CYS A 274 19.29 -14.18 -1.51
CA CYS A 274 20.35 -13.34 -0.93
C CYS A 274 19.98 -12.90 0.49
N PHE A 275 18.72 -12.53 0.70
CA PHE A 275 18.19 -12.29 2.04
C PHE A 275 18.27 -13.53 2.94
N LEU A 276 17.88 -14.72 2.46
CA LEU A 276 17.93 -15.94 3.28
C LEU A 276 19.36 -16.29 3.71
N ASP A 277 20.33 -16.15 2.81
CA ASP A 277 21.73 -16.42 3.13
C ASP A 277 22.27 -15.39 4.13
N ALA A 278 21.90 -14.12 4.00
CA ALA A 278 22.24 -13.09 4.97
C ALA A 278 21.59 -13.32 6.35
N ALA A 279 20.32 -13.72 6.39
CA ALA A 279 19.65 -14.07 7.63
C ALA A 279 20.32 -15.26 8.34
N ARG A 280 20.74 -16.27 7.58
CA ARG A 280 21.50 -17.42 8.09
C ARG A 280 22.87 -17.00 8.61
N ALA A 281 23.61 -16.20 7.85
CA ALA A 281 24.92 -15.70 8.26
C ALA A 281 24.84 -14.86 9.55
N ALA A 282 23.79 -14.05 9.69
CA ALA A 282 23.52 -13.26 10.88
C ALA A 282 23.02 -14.09 12.08
N GLY A 283 22.68 -15.36 11.89
CA GLY A 283 22.06 -16.20 12.92
C GLY A 283 20.67 -15.68 13.38
N THR A 284 19.98 -14.90 12.55
CA THR A 284 18.71 -14.26 12.92
C THR A 284 17.50 -15.04 12.44
N ARG A 285 16.33 -14.72 13.03
CA ARG A 285 15.01 -15.15 12.53
C ARG A 285 14.26 -14.00 11.85
N ALA A 286 14.99 -13.07 11.22
CA ALA A 286 14.39 -11.95 10.49
C ALA A 286 13.42 -12.46 9.42
N TRP A 287 12.24 -11.84 9.29
CA TRP A 287 11.27 -12.19 8.23
C TRP A 287 11.27 -11.18 7.09
N ARG A 288 12.03 -10.08 7.24
CA ARG A 288 12.12 -8.93 6.33
C ARG A 288 13.57 -8.49 6.25
N VAL A 289 13.98 -7.94 5.10
CA VAL A 289 15.36 -7.44 4.91
C VAL A 289 15.69 -6.34 5.93
N ALA A 290 14.77 -5.40 6.14
CA ALA A 290 14.93 -4.31 7.11
C ALA A 290 15.07 -4.76 8.58
N GLU A 291 14.66 -6.00 8.90
CA GLU A 291 14.80 -6.58 10.24
C GLU A 291 16.21 -7.16 10.49
N LEU A 292 17.05 -7.28 9.45
CA LEU A 292 18.44 -7.70 9.62
C LEU A 292 19.26 -6.61 10.29
N PRO A 293 20.25 -6.99 11.14
CA PRO A 293 21.28 -6.08 11.60
C PRO A 293 21.91 -5.33 10.42
N PRO A 294 22.15 -4.00 10.51
CA PRO A 294 22.61 -3.19 9.38
C PRO A 294 23.82 -3.76 8.63
N GLU A 295 24.78 -4.32 9.36
CA GLU A 295 26.01 -4.91 8.83
C GLU A 295 25.80 -6.24 8.08
N HIS A 296 24.66 -6.89 8.29
CA HIS A 296 24.25 -8.12 7.60
C HIS A 296 23.25 -7.86 6.47
N ARG A 297 22.81 -6.61 6.25
CA ARG A 297 21.86 -6.30 5.17
C ARG A 297 22.55 -6.45 3.81
N PRO A 298 22.00 -7.25 2.88
CA PRO A 298 22.60 -7.43 1.56
C PRO A 298 22.71 -6.11 0.80
N ARG A 299 23.86 -5.88 0.16
CA ARG A 299 24.12 -4.74 -0.71
C ARG A 299 23.92 -5.13 -2.18
N ALA A 300 23.86 -4.13 -3.05
CA ALA A 300 23.74 -4.36 -4.50
C ALA A 300 24.90 -5.20 -5.07
N ALA A 301 26.10 -5.10 -4.49
CA ALA A 301 27.24 -5.93 -4.86
C ALA A 301 27.05 -7.41 -4.52
N ASP A 302 26.47 -7.73 -3.36
CA ASP A 302 26.20 -9.11 -2.94
C ASP A 302 25.15 -9.76 -3.86
N LEU A 303 24.14 -8.97 -4.23
CA LEU A 303 23.15 -9.38 -5.22
C LEU A 303 23.78 -9.60 -6.60
N ALA A 304 24.60 -8.66 -7.10
CA ALA A 304 25.27 -8.80 -8.39
C ALA A 304 26.18 -10.05 -8.44
N ALA A 305 26.92 -10.34 -7.37
CA ALA A 305 27.72 -11.56 -7.27
C ALA A 305 26.86 -12.82 -7.36
N ARG A 306 25.70 -12.84 -6.69
CA ARG A 306 24.75 -13.97 -6.79
C ARG A 306 24.18 -14.13 -8.19
N LEU A 307 23.82 -13.02 -8.85
CA LEU A 307 23.30 -13.04 -10.21
C LEU A 307 24.34 -13.58 -11.19
N ALA A 308 25.60 -13.15 -11.06
CA ALA A 308 26.71 -13.69 -11.85
C ALA A 308 26.88 -15.20 -11.65
N ALA A 309 26.81 -15.69 -10.40
CA ALA A 309 26.86 -17.13 -10.10
C ALA A 309 25.68 -17.92 -10.71
N ALA A 310 24.53 -17.26 -10.93
CA ALA A 310 23.35 -17.83 -11.60
C ALA A 310 23.37 -17.65 -13.14
N GLY A 311 24.46 -17.11 -13.70
CA GLY A 311 24.58 -16.82 -15.13
C GLY A 311 23.67 -15.70 -15.62
N ILE A 312 23.30 -14.77 -14.75
CA ILE A 312 22.45 -13.62 -15.07
C ILE A 312 23.32 -12.36 -15.17
N PRO A 313 23.49 -11.78 -16.37
CA PRO A 313 24.20 -10.51 -16.52
C PRO A 313 23.49 -9.39 -15.76
N ALA A 314 24.25 -8.65 -14.95
CA ALA A 314 23.73 -7.54 -14.16
C ALA A 314 24.79 -6.43 -14.01
N GLU A 315 24.34 -5.18 -14.02
CA GLU A 315 25.19 -4.01 -13.80
C GLU A 315 24.76 -3.29 -12.51
N VAL A 316 25.71 -2.93 -11.64
CA VAL A 316 25.41 -2.15 -10.43
C VAL A 316 25.36 -0.66 -10.74
N VAL A 317 24.17 -0.06 -10.69
CA VAL A 317 23.91 1.33 -11.06
C VAL A 317 23.39 2.14 -9.86
N PRO A 318 23.60 3.48 -9.82
CA PRO A 318 22.96 4.33 -8.84
C PRO A 318 21.43 4.22 -8.93
N LEU A 319 20.75 4.10 -7.79
CA LEU A 319 19.28 4.06 -7.75
C LEU A 319 18.75 5.49 -7.70
N ALA A 320 18.33 6.01 -8.84
CA ALA A 320 17.68 7.31 -8.94
C ALA A 320 16.24 7.24 -8.42
N ALA A 321 15.77 8.36 -7.86
CA ALA A 321 14.36 8.54 -7.55
C ALA A 321 13.50 8.30 -8.81
N PRO A 322 12.39 7.56 -8.71
CA PRO A 322 11.48 7.37 -9.84
C PRO A 322 11.02 8.73 -10.39
N GLN A 323 11.17 8.93 -11.69
CA GLN A 323 10.65 10.14 -12.34
C GLN A 323 9.18 9.95 -12.69
N GLY A 324 8.29 10.50 -11.87
CA GLY A 324 6.85 10.45 -12.07
C GLY A 324 6.06 11.07 -10.92
N SER A 325 5.03 11.85 -11.22
CA SER A 325 4.12 12.54 -10.28
C SER A 325 2.82 11.77 -10.03
N GLY A 326 2.71 10.52 -10.49
CA GLY A 326 1.52 9.71 -10.32
C GLY A 326 1.27 9.43 -8.84
N GLY A 327 0.08 9.79 -8.34
CA GLY A 327 -0.36 9.32 -7.04
C GLY A 327 -0.31 7.78 -6.98
N PRO A 328 -0.07 7.19 -5.79
CA PRO A 328 0.25 5.77 -5.68
C PRO A 328 -0.91 4.84 -6.05
N GLU A 329 -2.17 5.32 -6.09
CA GLU A 329 -3.34 4.48 -6.28
C GLU A 329 -4.09 4.77 -7.60
N PRO A 330 -4.59 3.74 -8.31
CA PRO A 330 -5.53 3.94 -9.41
C PRO A 330 -6.80 4.65 -8.92
N LEU A 331 -7.13 5.79 -9.52
CA LEU A 331 -8.38 6.50 -9.22
C LEU A 331 -9.59 5.65 -9.66
N PRO A 332 -10.67 5.60 -8.87
CA PRO A 332 -11.91 4.98 -9.32
C PRO A 332 -12.48 5.67 -10.57
N GLY A 333 -13.01 4.88 -11.50
CA GLY A 333 -13.59 5.35 -12.75
C GLY A 333 -13.17 4.49 -13.95
N VAL A 334 -13.44 5.00 -15.15
CA VAL A 334 -13.02 4.36 -16.41
C VAL A 334 -11.56 4.70 -16.69
N VAL A 335 -10.74 3.66 -16.86
CA VAL A 335 -9.37 3.75 -17.32
C VAL A 335 -9.36 3.56 -18.83
N ARG A 336 -8.93 4.58 -19.56
CA ARG A 336 -8.88 4.62 -21.03
C ARG A 336 -7.45 4.48 -21.53
N GLY A 337 -7.30 4.17 -22.82
CA GLY A 337 -6.00 3.99 -23.46
C GLY A 337 -5.50 2.55 -23.47
N GLY A 338 -6.39 1.58 -23.25
CA GLY A 338 -6.06 0.18 -23.31
C GLY A 338 -5.73 -0.30 -24.74
N PRO A 339 -4.96 -1.39 -24.87
CA PRO A 339 -4.66 -2.01 -26.17
C PRO A 339 -5.94 -2.29 -26.97
N GLY A 340 -5.88 -2.06 -28.28
CA GLY A 340 -7.03 -2.31 -29.17
C GLY A 340 -8.26 -1.44 -28.88
N GLY A 341 -8.10 -0.29 -28.21
CA GLY A 341 -9.22 0.60 -27.84
C GLY A 341 -10.08 0.07 -26.70
N THR A 342 -9.59 -0.93 -25.96
CA THR A 342 -10.27 -1.43 -24.76
C THR A 342 -10.18 -0.43 -23.61
N ALA A 343 -11.14 -0.52 -22.70
CA ALA A 343 -11.16 0.21 -21.44
C ALA A 343 -10.97 -0.77 -20.27
N ALA A 344 -10.53 -0.25 -19.13
CA ALA A 344 -10.60 -0.95 -17.85
C ALA A 344 -11.46 -0.13 -16.89
N LEU A 345 -11.99 -0.77 -15.85
CA LEU A 345 -12.62 -0.08 -14.73
C LEU A 345 -11.70 -0.18 -13.52
N SER A 346 -11.56 0.92 -12.78
CA SER A 346 -11.00 0.92 -11.44
C SER A 346 -12.13 1.23 -10.47
N VAL A 347 -12.34 0.37 -9.48
CA VAL A 347 -13.35 0.61 -8.43
C VAL A 347 -12.77 0.34 -7.06
N LEU A 348 -13.32 1.00 -6.05
CA LEU A 348 -12.90 0.86 -4.67
C LEU A 348 -13.97 0.11 -3.87
N ALA A 349 -13.54 -0.90 -3.11
CA ALA A 349 -14.36 -1.56 -2.13
C ALA A 349 -14.35 -0.72 -0.84
N PRO A 350 -15.50 -0.18 -0.37
CA PRO A 350 -15.57 0.51 0.91
C PRO A 350 -14.96 -0.33 2.04
N LEU A 351 -13.94 0.22 2.71
CA LEU A 351 -13.17 -0.45 3.77
C LEU A 351 -12.49 -1.77 3.35
N GLY A 352 -12.36 -2.02 2.05
CA GLY A 352 -11.73 -3.22 1.51
C GLY A 352 -12.54 -4.49 1.75
N ARG A 353 -13.85 -4.42 1.98
CA ARG A 353 -14.71 -5.60 2.17
C ARG A 353 -15.78 -5.65 1.09
N LEU A 354 -15.87 -6.77 0.39
CA LEU A 354 -16.87 -7.05 -0.64
C LEU A 354 -17.75 -8.20 -0.16
N ASP A 355 -19.06 -8.09 -0.37
CA ASP A 355 -19.92 -9.27 -0.31
C ASP A 355 -19.75 -10.12 -1.58
N THR A 356 -20.22 -11.36 -1.56
CA THR A 356 -20.10 -12.27 -2.70
C THR A 356 -20.92 -11.84 -3.91
N ALA A 357 -21.98 -11.06 -3.75
CA ALA A 357 -22.75 -10.53 -4.87
C ALA A 357 -21.95 -9.46 -5.65
N GLN A 358 -21.35 -8.50 -4.93
CA GLN A 358 -20.42 -7.50 -5.48
C GLN A 358 -19.23 -8.19 -6.15
N TRP A 359 -18.65 -9.20 -5.50
CA TRP A 359 -17.54 -9.96 -6.06
C TRP A 359 -17.94 -10.68 -7.36
N ARG A 360 -19.10 -11.34 -7.40
CA ARG A 360 -19.61 -12.00 -8.60
C ARG A 360 -19.93 -11.02 -9.72
N LEU A 361 -20.42 -9.82 -9.41
CA LEU A 361 -20.58 -8.75 -10.41
C LEU A 361 -19.25 -8.39 -11.05
N LEU A 362 -18.19 -8.21 -10.26
CA LEU A 362 -16.84 -7.93 -10.77
C LEU A 362 -16.28 -9.09 -11.59
N ALA A 363 -16.44 -10.34 -11.11
CA ALA A 363 -15.99 -11.55 -11.79
C ALA A 363 -16.81 -11.89 -13.07
N GLY A 364 -18.01 -11.32 -13.19
CA GLY A 364 -18.87 -11.46 -14.37
C GLY A 364 -18.50 -10.51 -15.51
N LEU A 365 -17.68 -9.49 -15.24
CA LEU A 365 -17.14 -8.61 -16.27
C LEU A 365 -16.00 -9.30 -17.03
N SER A 366 -15.65 -8.77 -18.21
CA SER A 366 -14.57 -9.31 -19.03
C SER A 366 -13.20 -9.15 -18.35
N GLY A 367 -12.24 -10.00 -18.74
CA GLY A 367 -10.81 -9.81 -18.42
C GLY A 367 -10.34 -10.21 -17.02
N GLY A 368 -11.22 -10.73 -16.15
CA GLY A 368 -10.86 -11.09 -14.78
C GLY A 368 -10.71 -9.86 -13.88
N MET A 369 -9.96 -10.00 -12.79
CA MET A 369 -9.82 -8.96 -11.76
C MET A 369 -8.35 -8.76 -11.39
N ARG A 370 -8.00 -7.53 -11.02
CA ARG A 370 -6.71 -7.16 -10.43
C ARG A 370 -6.93 -6.48 -9.09
N LEU A 371 -6.62 -7.19 -8.01
CA LEU A 371 -6.78 -6.66 -6.65
C LEU A 371 -5.65 -5.69 -6.33
N THR A 372 -5.98 -4.50 -5.84
CA THR A 372 -4.99 -3.48 -5.53
C THR A 372 -4.64 -3.50 -4.03
N PRO A 373 -3.42 -3.08 -3.64
CA PRO A 373 -3.05 -2.91 -2.23
C PRO A 373 -3.79 -1.73 -1.57
N TRP A 374 -4.59 -0.96 -2.32
CA TRP A 374 -5.34 0.19 -1.84
C TRP A 374 -6.86 -0.07 -1.76
N ARG A 375 -7.27 -1.32 -1.48
CA ARG A 375 -8.69 -1.73 -1.32
C ARG A 375 -9.53 -1.61 -2.59
N GLY A 376 -8.87 -1.59 -3.75
CA GLY A 376 -9.53 -1.49 -5.05
C GLY A 376 -9.50 -2.79 -5.84
N VAL A 377 -10.31 -2.81 -6.90
CA VAL A 377 -10.30 -3.83 -7.94
C VAL A 377 -10.23 -3.12 -9.29
N VAL A 378 -9.29 -3.54 -10.12
CA VAL A 378 -9.23 -3.15 -11.53
C VAL A 378 -9.78 -4.30 -12.39
N VAL A 379 -10.68 -4.00 -13.31
CA VAL A 379 -11.28 -4.95 -14.24
C VAL A 379 -10.85 -4.56 -15.66
N PRO A 380 -9.96 -5.33 -16.33
CA PRO A 380 -9.43 -4.98 -17.64
C PRO A 380 -10.32 -5.45 -18.80
N GLY A 381 -10.04 -4.96 -20.01
CA GLY A 381 -10.55 -5.57 -21.25
C GLY A 381 -12.05 -5.40 -21.49
N LEU A 382 -12.66 -4.30 -21.04
CA LEU A 382 -14.03 -3.95 -21.41
C LEU A 382 -14.03 -3.29 -22.79
N ALA A 383 -15.08 -3.57 -23.58
CA ALA A 383 -15.38 -2.76 -24.75
C ALA A 383 -15.67 -1.33 -24.33
N ALA A 384 -15.11 -0.34 -25.04
CA ALA A 384 -15.22 1.08 -24.66
C ALA A 384 -16.68 1.55 -24.46
N GLY A 385 -17.61 1.07 -25.29
CA GLY A 385 -19.04 1.41 -25.18
C GLY A 385 -19.78 0.75 -24.00
N ALA A 386 -19.21 -0.29 -23.38
CA ALA A 386 -19.80 -0.98 -22.23
C ALA A 386 -19.30 -0.45 -20.88
N ALA A 387 -18.19 0.29 -20.87
CA ALA A 387 -17.52 0.71 -19.64
C ALA A 387 -18.40 1.56 -18.72
N ASP A 388 -19.08 2.58 -19.26
CA ASP A 388 -19.89 3.51 -18.46
C ASP A 388 -21.12 2.79 -17.85
N SER A 389 -21.77 1.89 -18.61
CA SER A 389 -22.91 1.10 -18.13
C SER A 389 -22.49 0.11 -17.03
N ALA A 390 -21.36 -0.59 -17.24
CA ALA A 390 -20.80 -1.48 -16.23
C ALA A 390 -20.44 -0.72 -14.95
N LEU A 391 -19.80 0.44 -15.07
CA LEU A 391 -19.45 1.31 -13.93
C LEU A 391 -20.71 1.76 -13.16
N ALA A 392 -21.78 2.13 -13.86
CA ALA A 392 -23.06 2.46 -13.22
C ALA A 392 -23.71 1.26 -12.50
N GLY A 393 -23.56 0.04 -13.03
CA GLY A 393 -23.96 -1.19 -12.36
C GLY A 393 -23.21 -1.42 -11.05
N LEU A 394 -21.89 -1.25 -11.08
CA LEU A 394 -21.04 -1.38 -9.88
C LEU A 394 -21.35 -0.30 -8.83
N ALA A 395 -21.63 0.93 -9.26
CA ALA A 395 -22.04 2.01 -8.37
C ALA A 395 -23.34 1.68 -7.61
N ARG A 396 -24.34 1.13 -8.31
CA ARG A 396 -25.60 0.67 -7.69
C ARG A 396 -25.39 -0.48 -6.71
N ALA A 397 -24.37 -1.31 -6.93
CA ALA A 397 -23.97 -2.36 -6.00
C ALA A 397 -23.21 -1.83 -4.77
N GLY A 398 -22.97 -0.52 -4.66
CA GLY A 398 -22.32 0.10 -3.51
C GLY A 398 -20.79 0.20 -3.61
N LEU A 399 -20.21 -0.11 -4.77
CA LEU A 399 -18.79 0.13 -5.03
C LEU A 399 -18.54 1.62 -5.27
N ALA A 400 -17.39 2.11 -4.82
CA ALA A 400 -16.97 3.48 -5.10
C ALA A 400 -16.35 3.56 -6.50
N THR A 401 -17.00 4.32 -7.38
CA THR A 401 -16.69 4.37 -8.83
C THR A 401 -16.24 5.75 -9.32
N ALA A 402 -16.20 6.76 -8.44
CA ALA A 402 -15.80 8.12 -8.75
C ALA A 402 -14.51 8.53 -8.02
N PRO A 403 -13.63 9.35 -8.64
CA PRO A 403 -12.38 9.81 -8.03
C PRO A 403 -12.56 10.63 -6.74
N GLU A 404 -13.73 11.22 -6.55
CA GLU A 404 -14.12 12.11 -5.45
C GLU A 404 -14.76 11.33 -4.31
N SER A 405 -14.89 10.00 -4.45
CA SER A 405 -15.49 9.15 -3.43
C SER A 405 -14.79 9.31 -2.07
N PRO A 406 -15.54 9.55 -0.99
CA PRO A 406 -14.96 9.70 0.35
C PRO A 406 -14.22 8.43 0.79
N TRP A 407 -14.59 7.27 0.24
CA TRP A 407 -14.00 5.98 0.59
C TRP A 407 -12.51 5.86 0.28
N ARG A 408 -11.98 6.67 -0.65
CA ARG A 408 -10.54 6.69 -0.96
C ARG A 408 -9.69 7.04 0.25
N SER A 409 -10.19 7.97 1.05
CA SER A 409 -9.50 8.54 2.19
C SER A 409 -9.91 7.91 3.52
N VAL A 410 -10.73 6.86 3.51
CA VAL A 410 -11.20 6.16 4.71
C VAL A 410 -10.66 4.74 4.73
N THR A 411 -9.99 4.38 5.82
CA THR A 411 -9.44 3.06 6.06
C THR A 411 -9.82 2.57 7.45
N ALA A 412 -9.92 1.26 7.63
CA ALA A 412 -10.21 0.68 8.94
C ALA A 412 -9.53 -0.68 9.08
N CYS A 413 -9.14 -1.03 10.30
CA CYS A 413 -8.82 -2.41 10.63
C CYS A 413 -10.09 -3.28 10.65
N THR A 414 -9.95 -4.57 10.98
CA THR A 414 -11.11 -5.48 11.06
C THR A 414 -12.14 -5.05 12.11
N GLY A 415 -11.68 -4.57 13.28
CA GLY A 415 -12.58 -4.23 14.38
C GLY A 415 -13.35 -5.42 14.94
N ARG A 416 -14.37 -5.14 15.75
CA ARG A 416 -15.41 -6.12 16.09
C ARG A 416 -16.32 -6.37 14.87
N PRO A 417 -16.96 -7.54 14.77
CA PRO A 417 -16.78 -8.71 15.64
C PRO A 417 -15.55 -9.56 15.27
N GLY A 418 -14.78 -9.21 14.23
CA GLY A 418 -13.71 -10.08 13.70
C GLY A 418 -12.35 -10.04 14.40
N CYS A 419 -12.23 -9.34 15.52
CA CYS A 419 -10.99 -9.19 16.27
C CYS A 419 -11.26 -9.08 17.78
N ALA A 420 -10.81 -10.08 18.53
CA ALA A 420 -11.00 -10.20 19.98
C ALA A 420 -10.38 -9.04 20.78
N LYS A 421 -9.43 -8.32 20.16
CA LYS A 421 -8.74 -7.19 20.79
C LYS A 421 -9.42 -5.86 20.52
N ALA A 422 -10.38 -5.83 19.60
CA ALA A 422 -11.07 -4.61 19.23
C ALA A 422 -12.10 -4.22 20.29
N LEU A 423 -12.20 -2.92 20.56
CA LEU A 423 -13.12 -2.34 21.52
C LEU A 423 -14.39 -1.79 20.86
N ALA A 424 -14.42 -1.68 19.52
CA ALA A 424 -15.58 -1.20 18.75
C ALA A 424 -15.70 -1.89 17.39
N ASP A 425 -16.91 -1.85 16.80
CA ASP A 425 -17.13 -2.16 15.39
C ASP A 425 -16.78 -0.95 14.52
N VAL A 426 -15.48 -0.77 14.33
CA VAL A 426 -14.95 0.39 13.61
C VAL A 426 -15.39 0.46 12.15
N ARG A 427 -15.79 -0.66 11.56
CA ARG A 427 -16.23 -0.69 10.16
C ARG A 427 -17.67 -0.22 10.04
N ALA A 428 -18.54 -0.62 10.96
CA ALA A 428 -19.90 -0.08 11.05
C ALA A 428 -19.87 1.43 11.36
N ASP A 429 -19.05 1.84 12.33
CA ASP A 429 -18.94 3.25 12.73
C ASP A 429 -18.39 4.11 11.58
N ALA A 430 -17.35 3.66 10.87
CA ALA A 430 -16.83 4.35 9.70
C ALA A 430 -17.89 4.51 8.60
N ARG A 431 -18.71 3.48 8.33
CA ARG A 431 -19.83 3.56 7.36
C ARG A 431 -20.89 4.57 7.75
N ALA A 432 -21.21 4.66 9.04
CA ALA A 432 -22.20 5.63 9.53
C ALA A 432 -21.78 7.09 9.32
N VAL A 433 -20.47 7.39 9.25
CA VAL A 433 -19.96 8.78 9.22
C VAL A 433 -19.22 9.17 7.94
N ALA A 434 -18.72 8.22 7.12
CA ALA A 434 -17.82 8.49 6.00
C ALA A 434 -18.34 9.56 5.02
N ALA A 435 -19.64 9.56 4.72
CA ALA A 435 -20.26 10.53 3.81
C ALA A 435 -20.46 11.93 4.43
N ARG A 436 -20.51 12.02 5.77
CA ARG A 436 -20.76 13.28 6.51
C ARG A 436 -19.47 13.95 7.00
N ALA A 437 -18.37 13.21 7.05
CA ALA A 437 -17.08 13.66 7.56
C ALA A 437 -16.01 13.67 6.45
N THR A 438 -16.27 14.39 5.36
CA THR A 438 -15.32 14.53 4.24
C THR A 438 -14.26 15.59 4.53
N GLY A 439 -13.03 15.36 4.09
CA GLY A 439 -11.96 16.34 4.20
C GLY A 439 -10.68 15.87 3.52
N PRO A 440 -9.71 16.78 3.29
CA PRO A 440 -8.48 16.50 2.55
C PRO A 440 -7.56 15.50 3.26
N LEU A 441 -7.55 15.50 4.60
CA LEU A 441 -6.77 14.51 5.34
C LEU A 441 -7.47 13.15 5.33
N PRO A 442 -6.74 12.07 5.06
CA PRO A 442 -7.28 10.73 5.16
C PRO A 442 -7.37 10.28 6.62
N VAL A 443 -8.21 9.27 6.87
CA VAL A 443 -8.58 8.79 8.19
C VAL A 443 -8.40 7.28 8.31
N HIS A 444 -7.83 6.84 9.42
CA HIS A 444 -7.70 5.43 9.77
C HIS A 444 -8.46 5.10 11.06
N TRP A 445 -9.25 4.03 11.01
CA TRP A 445 -10.05 3.55 12.13
C TRP A 445 -9.47 2.28 12.74
N SER A 446 -8.97 2.42 13.95
CA SER A 446 -8.32 1.39 14.75
C SER A 446 -9.24 0.90 15.86
N GLY A 447 -9.49 -0.40 15.92
CA GLY A 447 -10.29 -1.00 16.99
C GLY A 447 -9.55 -1.12 18.32
N CYS A 448 -8.23 -0.97 18.34
CA CYS A 448 -7.38 -0.98 19.54
C CYS A 448 -6.05 -0.28 19.27
N GLU A 449 -5.20 -0.17 20.28
CA GLU A 449 -3.91 0.52 20.21
C GLU A 449 -2.90 -0.10 19.21
N ARG A 450 -3.15 -1.33 18.73
CA ARG A 450 -2.30 -1.97 17.71
C ARG A 450 -2.33 -1.32 16.34
N ARG A 451 -3.37 -0.53 16.02
CA ARG A 451 -3.50 0.21 14.75
C ARG A 451 -3.21 -0.63 13.51
N CYS A 452 -3.79 -1.83 13.46
CA CYS A 452 -3.48 -2.81 12.43
C CYS A 452 -3.86 -2.29 11.03
N GLY A 453 -2.89 -2.25 10.12
CA GLY A 453 -3.10 -1.78 8.76
C GLY A 453 -3.10 -0.26 8.62
N HIS A 454 -2.70 0.49 9.65
CA HIS A 454 -2.53 1.93 9.56
C HIS A 454 -1.48 2.27 8.48
N PRO A 455 -1.80 3.12 7.49
CA PRO A 455 -0.86 3.53 6.46
C PRO A 455 0.35 4.28 7.04
N ARG A 456 1.49 4.25 6.36
CA ARG A 456 2.71 4.97 6.78
C ARG A 456 2.97 6.14 5.83
N GLY A 457 3.69 7.15 6.32
CA GLY A 457 4.39 8.12 5.46
C GLY A 457 3.60 9.34 4.98
N THR A 458 2.42 9.63 5.52
CA THR A 458 1.69 10.89 5.27
C THR A 458 0.97 11.36 6.54
N ALA A 459 0.35 12.55 6.52
CA ALA A 459 -0.49 12.99 7.63
C ALA A 459 -1.86 12.30 7.60
N TRP A 460 -2.33 11.81 8.76
CA TRP A 460 -3.61 11.10 8.92
C TRP A 460 -4.36 11.60 10.15
N VAL A 461 -5.69 11.50 10.10
CA VAL A 461 -6.52 11.44 11.31
C VAL A 461 -6.59 9.97 11.75
N ASP A 462 -6.03 9.65 12.91
CA ASP A 462 -6.12 8.32 13.50
C ASP A 462 -7.21 8.29 14.57
N LEU A 463 -8.11 7.31 14.48
CA LEU A 463 -9.16 7.03 15.44
C LEU A 463 -8.85 5.72 16.13
N VAL A 464 -8.61 5.75 17.42
CA VAL A 464 -8.42 4.55 18.23
C VAL A 464 -9.62 4.36 19.14
N ALA A 465 -10.32 3.24 19.00
CA ALA A 465 -11.43 2.90 19.88
C ALA A 465 -10.95 2.76 21.33
N THR A 466 -11.69 3.34 22.27
CA THR A 466 -11.38 3.31 23.71
C THR A 466 -12.33 2.45 24.52
N GLY A 467 -13.40 1.94 23.91
CA GLY A 467 -14.52 1.26 24.56
C GLY A 467 -15.75 2.16 24.76
N ASP A 468 -15.52 3.45 25.06
CA ASP A 468 -16.59 4.45 25.27
C ASP A 468 -16.73 5.46 24.12
N GLY A 469 -15.96 5.26 23.04
CA GLY A 469 -15.88 6.16 21.90
C GLY A 469 -14.52 6.03 21.21
N TYR A 470 -14.01 7.16 20.70
CA TYR A 470 -12.76 7.22 19.95
C TYR A 470 -11.81 8.29 20.46
N ALA A 471 -10.57 7.89 20.58
CA ALA A 471 -9.43 8.75 20.73
C ALA A 471 -9.03 9.25 19.33
N VAL A 472 -9.22 10.54 19.06
CA VAL A 472 -8.90 11.15 17.75
C VAL A 472 -7.54 11.85 17.84
N THR A 473 -6.63 11.54 16.93
CA THR A 473 -5.29 12.15 16.84
C THR A 473 -4.96 12.56 15.41
N LEU A 474 -4.37 13.74 15.26
CA LEU A 474 -3.68 14.12 14.03
C LEU A 474 -2.26 13.58 14.08
N ALA A 475 -2.00 12.53 13.30
CA ALA A 475 -0.66 12.00 13.12
C ALA A 475 -0.02 12.71 11.93
N ALA A 476 0.94 13.59 12.18
CA ALA A 476 1.80 14.13 11.13
C ALA A 476 2.94 13.13 10.85
N ALA A 477 3.60 13.24 9.69
CA ALA A 477 4.67 12.32 9.31
C ALA A 477 5.80 12.34 10.37
N GLY A 478 5.87 11.29 11.19
CA GLY A 478 6.93 11.11 12.19
C GLY A 478 6.67 11.69 13.59
N THR A 479 5.51 12.32 13.85
CA THR A 479 5.17 12.83 15.19
C THR A 479 3.78 12.36 15.64
N ALA A 480 3.74 11.69 16.80
CA ALA A 480 2.49 11.51 17.52
C ALA A 480 2.13 12.87 18.16
N GLY A 481 1.13 13.56 17.61
CA GLY A 481 0.57 14.75 18.25
C GLY A 481 -0.02 14.41 19.63
N PRO A 482 -0.20 15.42 20.53
CA PRO A 482 -0.72 15.18 21.87
C PRO A 482 -2.12 14.52 21.86
N ALA A 483 -2.30 13.53 22.74
CA ALA A 483 -3.55 12.86 23.13
C ALA A 483 -4.40 13.79 24.01
N HIS A 484 -5.73 13.68 24.18
CA HIS A 484 -6.84 12.93 23.57
C HIS A 484 -8.12 13.61 24.10
N ARG A 485 -9.14 13.82 23.28
CA ARG A 485 -10.53 13.85 23.78
C ARG A 485 -11.16 12.56 23.31
N THR A 486 -11.65 11.72 24.24
CA THR A 486 -12.55 10.63 23.86
C THR A 486 -13.81 11.26 23.32
N VAL A 487 -14.04 11.08 22.03
CA VAL A 487 -15.23 11.56 21.33
C VAL A 487 -16.25 10.42 21.33
N LYS A 488 -17.45 10.69 21.83
CA LYS A 488 -18.56 9.75 21.74
C LYS A 488 -18.95 9.54 20.28
N THR A 489 -19.42 8.35 19.92
CA THR A 489 -19.82 8.03 18.55
C THR A 489 -20.88 9.00 17.99
N SER A 490 -21.75 9.56 18.84
CA SER A 490 -22.76 10.57 18.45
C SER A 490 -22.16 11.86 17.87
N ASP A 491 -20.99 12.26 18.36
CA ASP A 491 -20.38 13.56 18.05
C ASP A 491 -19.29 13.42 16.97
N LEU A 492 -19.01 12.19 16.57
CA LEU A 492 -17.82 11.82 15.81
C LEU A 492 -17.80 12.41 14.40
N ALA A 493 -18.96 12.55 13.76
CA ALA A 493 -19.05 13.12 12.42
C ALA A 493 -18.56 14.58 12.37
N ALA A 494 -18.97 15.40 13.34
CA ALA A 494 -18.58 16.80 13.41
C ALA A 494 -17.09 16.95 13.74
N VAL A 495 -16.60 16.22 14.74
CA VAL A 495 -15.18 16.26 15.14
C VAL A 495 -14.27 15.76 14.02
N LEU A 496 -14.68 14.72 13.29
CA LEU A 496 -13.90 14.22 12.15
C LEU A 496 -13.87 15.20 10.98
N ALA A 497 -15.00 15.82 10.65
CA ALA A 497 -15.03 16.82 9.57
C ALA A 497 -14.06 17.98 9.88
N ASP A 498 -13.98 18.40 11.14
CA ASP A 498 -13.07 19.45 11.59
C ASP A 498 -11.60 18.99 11.55
N ALA A 499 -11.28 17.86 12.20
CA ALA A 499 -9.94 17.30 12.23
C ALA A 499 -9.39 17.07 10.81
N ARG A 500 -10.23 16.58 9.89
CA ARG A 500 -9.82 16.29 8.50
C ARG A 500 -9.55 17.54 7.66
N ARG A 501 -9.96 18.73 8.12
CA ARG A 501 -9.69 20.03 7.48
C ARG A 501 -8.54 20.80 8.15
N THR A 502 -7.98 20.28 9.23
CA THR A 502 -6.87 20.94 9.92
C THR A 502 -5.63 20.99 9.03
N ASP A 503 -5.04 22.18 8.90
CA ASP A 503 -3.79 22.35 8.15
C ASP A 503 -2.59 21.92 9.00
N VAL A 504 -2.02 20.78 8.64
CA VAL A 504 -0.87 20.16 9.33
C VAL A 504 0.42 20.96 9.11
N ARG A 505 0.51 21.83 8.09
CA ARG A 505 1.69 22.69 7.88
C ARG A 505 1.80 23.80 8.93
N ARG A 506 0.66 24.22 9.49
CA ARG A 506 0.59 25.32 10.47
C ARG A 506 0.91 24.87 11.89
N THR A 507 0.78 23.58 12.20
CA THR A 507 1.10 23.01 13.52
C THR A 507 2.60 22.87 13.78
N ASP A 508 3.42 22.71 12.74
CA ASP A 508 4.89 22.69 12.88
C ASP A 508 5.48 24.10 13.14
N ALA A 509 4.73 25.17 12.81
CA ALA A 509 5.13 26.55 13.05
C ALA A 509 4.88 27.03 14.49
N CYS A 510 4.15 26.28 15.31
CA CYS A 510 3.87 26.60 16.70
C CYS A 510 4.75 25.76 17.64
N ARG A 511 6.06 25.79 17.43
CA ARG A 511 7.03 25.36 18.44
C ARG A 511 7.22 26.56 19.38
N PRO A 512 6.93 26.48 20.69
CA PRO A 512 7.25 27.57 21.59
C PRO A 512 8.76 27.78 21.55
N THR A 513 9.18 28.98 21.14
CA THR A 513 10.55 29.45 21.35
C THR A 513 10.80 29.37 22.85
N SER A 514 11.80 28.58 23.23
CA SER A 514 12.30 28.47 24.60
C SER A 514 12.40 29.85 25.24
N HIS A 515 11.64 30.08 26.30
CA HIS A 515 11.72 31.28 27.12
C HIS A 515 13.08 31.37 27.82
N ASP A 516 13.72 32.52 27.61
CA ASP A 516 14.55 33.30 28.52
C ASP A 516 15.20 32.59 29.71
N ALA A 517 16.49 32.28 29.56
CA ALA A 517 17.45 32.33 30.65
C ALA A 517 18.11 33.72 30.65
N ALA A 518 17.43 34.71 31.24
CA ALA A 518 17.99 36.02 31.52
C ALA A 518 18.50 36.08 32.97
N LYS A 519 19.82 36.20 33.10
CA LYS A 519 20.60 36.81 34.20
C LYS A 519 19.83 37.24 35.46
N LYS A 520 20.07 36.56 36.58
CA LYS A 520 20.74 37.10 37.78
C LYS A 520 21.07 35.99 38.77
#